data_AF-A0A9D1H0I1-F1
#
_entry.id   AF-A0A9D1H0I1-F1
#
_cell.length_a   1.000
_cell.length_b   1.000
_cell.length_c   1.000
_cell.angle_alpha   90.00
_cell.angle_beta   90.00
_cell.angle_gamma   90.00
#
_symmetry.space_group_name_H-M   'P 1'
#
loop_
_entity.id
_entity.type
_entity.pdbx_description
1 polymer ?
#
loop_
_entity_poly.entity_id
_entity_poly.type
_entity_poly.pdbx_seq_one_letter_code
_entity_poly.pdbx_strand_id
1 'polypeptide(L)'
;MSPTASRTLTVADGRLVRDGQPHRVLSGALHYFRVHPDLWRHRLQSLQAMGLNCVETYVPWNLHEPHPGEFVFEGLGDLEGFLDLAAELGLDAIVRPGPYI
;
A
#
# COMPACT_ATOMS: atom_id res chain seq x y z
N MET A 1 -6.27 -13.71 -24.45
CA MET A 1 -6.32 -13.13 -23.10
C MET A 1 -5.63 -14.11 -22.17
N SER A 2 -4.46 -13.75 -21.64
CA SER A 2 -3.81 -14.59 -20.61
C SER A 2 -4.71 -14.65 -19.38
N PRO A 3 -4.84 -15.81 -18.70
CA PRO A 3 -5.62 -15.88 -17.47
C PRO A 3 -5.04 -14.86 -16.50
N THR A 4 -5.89 -13.95 -16.00
CA THR A 4 -5.51 -13.03 -14.93
C THR A 4 -5.03 -13.89 -13.77
N ALA A 5 -3.73 -13.82 -13.46
CA ALA A 5 -3.20 -14.51 -12.31
C ALA A 5 -4.07 -14.15 -11.11
N SER A 6 -4.62 -15.17 -10.43
CA SER A 6 -5.28 -14.97 -9.14
C SER A 6 -4.31 -14.19 -8.26
N ARG A 7 -4.78 -13.12 -7.61
CA ARG A 7 -4.01 -12.32 -6.64
C ARG A 7 -4.67 -12.50 -5.28
N THR A 8 -4.54 -13.70 -4.72
CA THR A 8 -5.25 -14.11 -3.51
C THR A 8 -4.26 -14.31 -2.38
N LEU A 9 -4.51 -13.65 -1.25
CA LEU A 9 -3.83 -13.91 0.01
C LEU A 9 -4.76 -14.71 0.92
N THR A 10 -4.34 -15.89 1.34
CA THR A 10 -5.08 -16.78 2.26
C THR A 10 -4.22 -17.16 3.46
N VAL A 11 -4.82 -17.88 4.41
CA VAL A 11 -4.12 -18.46 5.56
C VAL A 11 -4.24 -19.98 5.48
N ALA A 12 -3.12 -20.67 5.60
CA ALA A 12 -3.05 -22.13 5.74
C ALA A 12 -1.98 -22.50 6.76
N ASP A 13 -2.29 -23.42 7.67
CA ASP A 13 -1.36 -23.92 8.71
C ASP A 13 -0.65 -22.80 9.50
N GLY A 14 -1.39 -21.73 9.83
CA GLY A 14 -0.86 -20.58 10.56
C GLY A 14 0.10 -19.69 9.77
N ARG A 15 0.17 -19.83 8.44
CA ARG A 15 1.02 -19.04 7.55
C ARG A 15 0.18 -18.31 6.51
N LEU A 16 0.68 -17.16 6.06
CA LEU A 16 0.13 -16.49 4.89
C LEU A 16 0.55 -17.25 3.63
N VAL A 17 -0.38 -17.36 2.69
CA VAL A 17 -0.22 -18.03 1.41
C VAL A 17 -0.67 -17.08 0.31
N ARG A 18 0.20 -16.77 -0.63
CA ARG A 18 -0.10 -15.90 -1.78
C ARG A 18 -0.07 -16.75 -3.04
N ASP A 19 -1.20 -16.80 -3.73
CA ASP A 19 -1.35 -17.54 -5.00
C ASP A 19 -0.92 -19.01 -4.88
N GLY A 20 -1.25 -19.62 -3.74
CA GLY A 20 -0.92 -21.02 -3.42
C GLY A 20 0.51 -21.26 -2.91
N GLN A 21 1.35 -20.22 -2.81
CA GLN A 21 2.72 -20.33 -2.31
C GLN A 21 2.87 -19.73 -0.91
N PRO A 22 3.66 -20.33 0.00
CA PRO A 22 3.97 -19.72 1.29
C PRO A 22 4.53 -18.31 1.11
N HIS A 23 3.93 -17.35 1.79
CA HIS A 23 4.26 -15.93 1.65
C HIS A 23 4.61 -15.34 3.00
N ARG A 24 5.85 -14.87 3.15
CA ARG A 24 6.28 -14.14 4.34
C ARG A 24 6.23 -12.66 4.06
N VAL A 25 5.36 -11.95 4.77
CA VAL A 25 5.28 -10.49 4.68
C VAL A 25 6.47 -9.87 5.41
N LEU A 26 7.24 -9.07 4.68
CA LEU A 26 8.29 -8.19 5.20
C LEU A 26 7.88 -6.76 4.85
N SER A 27 7.24 -6.11 5.83
CA SER A 27 6.62 -4.80 5.65
C SER A 27 7.49 -3.67 6.20
N GLY A 28 7.42 -2.51 5.56
CA GLY A 28 7.95 -1.24 6.08
C GLY A 28 6.89 -0.13 6.02
N ALA A 29 6.85 0.69 7.07
CA ALA A 29 5.87 1.79 7.16
C ALA A 29 6.30 3.00 6.32
N LEU A 30 5.42 3.43 5.43
CA LEU A 30 5.57 4.64 4.63
C LEU A 30 4.21 5.34 4.52
N HIS A 31 4.09 6.51 5.15
CA HIS A 31 2.87 7.31 5.13
C HIS A 31 2.92 8.29 3.96
N TYR A 32 2.21 8.00 2.86
CA TYR A 32 2.24 8.81 1.62
C TYR A 32 1.97 10.29 1.90
N PHE A 33 1.02 10.60 2.79
CA PHE A 33 0.64 11.94 3.20
C PHE A 33 1.72 12.73 3.98
N ARG A 34 2.87 12.11 4.30
CA ARG A 34 4.04 12.75 4.91
C ARG A 34 5.21 12.92 3.93
N VAL A 35 5.03 12.54 2.67
CA VAL A 35 6.06 12.55 1.63
C VAL A 35 5.48 13.23 0.39
N HIS A 36 6.24 14.14 -0.22
CA HIS A 36 5.81 14.77 -1.46
C HIS A 36 5.58 13.71 -2.57
N PRO A 37 4.52 13.80 -3.41
CA PRO A 37 4.19 12.77 -4.40
C PRO A 37 5.34 12.39 -5.34
N ASP A 38 6.10 13.39 -5.80
CA ASP A 38 7.29 13.19 -6.65
C ASP A 38 8.37 12.28 -6.02
N LEU A 39 8.34 12.11 -4.69
CA LEU A 39 9.29 11.27 -3.96
C LEU A 39 8.76 9.88 -3.64
N TRP A 40 7.46 9.59 -3.84
CA TRP A 40 6.87 8.30 -3.46
C TRP A 40 7.57 7.12 -4.11
N ARG A 41 7.79 7.16 -5.43
CA ARG A 41 8.51 6.11 -6.16
C ARG A 41 9.88 5.84 -5.56
N HIS A 42 10.66 6.89 -5.29
CA HIS A 42 11.98 6.75 -4.71
C HIS A 42 11.93 6.11 -3.31
N ARG A 43 10.94 6.48 -2.48
CA ARG A 43 10.76 5.87 -1.15
C ARG A 43 10.35 4.40 -1.24
N LEU A 44 9.43 4.05 -2.14
CA LEU A 44 9.02 2.66 -2.36
C LEU A 44 10.17 1.79 -2.90
N GLN A 45 10.97 2.31 -3.83
CA GLN A 45 12.19 1.64 -4.32
C GLN A 45 13.21 1.43 -3.20
N SER A 46 13.30 2.36 -2.24
CA SER A 46 14.16 2.19 -1.06
C SER A 46 13.71 1.02 -0.19
N LEU A 47 12.39 0.81 -0.02
CA LEU A 47 11.85 -0.36 0.70
C LEU A 47 12.23 -1.66 -0.03
N GLN A 48 12.09 -1.71 -1.36
CA GLN A 48 12.53 -2.87 -2.14
C GLN A 48 14.02 -3.15 -1.99
N ALA A 49 14.86 -2.12 -2.03
CA ALA A 49 16.31 -2.25 -1.87
C ALA A 49 16.71 -2.78 -0.49
N MET A 50 15.86 -2.58 0.54
CA MET A 50 16.03 -3.18 1.86
C MET A 50 15.59 -4.66 1.93
N GLY A 51 15.02 -5.21 0.85
CA GLY A 51 14.49 -6.57 0.78
C GLY A 51 13.05 -6.71 1.28
N LEU A 52 12.32 -5.59 1.41
CA LEU A 52 10.91 -5.61 1.79
C LEU A 52 10.05 -5.95 0.57
N ASN A 53 8.96 -6.67 0.80
CA ASN A 53 7.99 -7.05 -0.23
C ASN A 53 6.60 -6.43 -0.01
N CYS A 54 6.44 -5.68 1.08
CA CYS A 54 5.19 -5.03 1.42
C CYS A 54 5.44 -3.63 1.97
N VAL A 55 4.55 -2.69 1.63
CA VAL A 55 4.47 -1.37 2.27
C VAL A 55 3.24 -1.32 3.17
N GLU A 56 3.37 -0.72 4.35
CA GLU A 56 2.20 -0.35 5.16
C GLU A 56 1.99 1.17 5.16
N THR A 57 0.73 1.60 5.04
CA THR A 57 0.38 3.01 5.16
C THR A 57 -0.90 3.20 5.97
N TYR A 58 -0.96 4.30 6.72
CA TYR A 58 -2.22 4.83 7.23
C TYR A 58 -2.96 5.64 6.16
N VAL A 59 -4.27 5.80 6.32
CA VAL A 59 -5.10 6.76 5.59
C VAL A 59 -5.61 7.81 6.59
N PRO A 60 -5.13 9.06 6.55
CA PRO A 60 -5.50 10.08 7.52
C PRO A 60 -6.87 10.68 7.17
N TRP A 61 -7.92 10.32 7.91
CA TRP A 61 -9.28 10.81 7.67
C TRP A 61 -9.33 12.33 7.52
N ASN A 62 -8.68 13.08 8.41
CA ASN A 62 -8.68 14.55 8.40
C ASN A 62 -8.13 15.19 7.12
N LEU A 63 -7.28 14.48 6.37
CA LEU A 63 -6.83 14.92 5.04
C LEU A 63 -7.88 14.60 3.97
N HIS A 64 -8.53 13.45 4.09
CA HIS A 64 -9.46 12.92 3.10
C HIS A 64 -10.87 13.46 3.23
N GLU A 65 -11.28 13.98 4.37
CA GLU A 65 -12.55 14.67 4.59
C GLU A 65 -12.31 15.92 5.46
N PRO A 66 -11.68 16.98 4.92
CA PRO A 66 -11.39 18.21 5.67
C PRO A 66 -12.66 18.94 6.12
N HIS A 67 -13.75 18.80 5.36
CA HIS A 67 -15.11 19.20 5.75
C HIS A 67 -16.07 18.02 5.56
N PRO A 68 -17.10 17.87 6.41
CA PRO A 68 -18.05 16.78 6.31
C PRO A 68 -18.69 16.66 4.92
N GLY A 69 -18.56 15.49 4.29
CA GLY A 69 -19.05 15.17 2.95
C GLY A 69 -18.15 15.61 1.80
N GLU A 70 -17.07 16.36 2.07
CA GLU A 70 -16.13 16.83 1.05
C GLU A 70 -14.87 15.96 1.03
N PHE A 71 -14.82 15.00 0.10
CA PHE A 71 -13.70 14.06 0.01
C PHE A 71 -12.58 14.54 -0.93
N VAL A 72 -11.33 14.32 -0.54
CA VAL A 72 -10.13 14.67 -1.33
C VAL A 72 -9.30 13.41 -1.60
N PHE A 73 -8.96 13.16 -2.87
CA PHE A 73 -8.12 12.03 -3.29
C PHE A 73 -7.08 12.43 -4.34
N GLU A 74 -6.77 13.72 -4.44
CA GLU A 74 -5.77 14.26 -5.35
C GLU A 74 -4.52 14.79 -4.59
N GLY A 75 -3.43 14.99 -5.32
CA GLY A 75 -2.21 15.58 -4.78
C GLY A 75 -1.62 14.77 -3.62
N LEU A 76 -1.45 15.39 -2.45
CA LEU A 76 -0.97 14.68 -1.25
C LEU A 76 -1.96 13.63 -0.73
N GLY A 77 -3.24 13.75 -1.08
CA GLY A 77 -4.30 12.79 -0.75
C GLY A 77 -4.44 11.67 -1.79
N ASP A 78 -3.61 11.60 -2.82
CA ASP A 78 -3.72 10.60 -3.87
C ASP A 78 -3.27 9.20 -3.40
N LEU A 79 -4.17 8.53 -2.69
CA LEU A 79 -3.99 7.16 -2.20
C LEU A 79 -3.95 6.15 -3.35
N GLU A 80 -4.76 6.36 -4.40
CA GLU A 80 -4.80 5.47 -5.56
C GLU A 80 -3.45 5.47 -6.27
N GLY A 81 -2.94 6.65 -6.64
CA GLY A 81 -1.63 6.81 -7.27
C GLY A 81 -0.49 6.26 -6.42
N PHE A 82 -0.54 6.40 -5.09
CA PHE A 82 0.44 5.77 -4.21
C PHE A 82 0.38 4.24 -4.25
N LEU A 83 -0.81 3.64 -4.20
CA LEU A 83 -1.01 2.19 -4.23
C LEU A 83 -0.69 1.60 -5.60
N ASP A 84 -0.99 2.31 -6.68
CA ASP A 84 -0.61 1.93 -8.05
C ASP A 84 0.91 1.90 -8.22
N LEU A 85 1.62 2.89 -7.68
CA LEU A 85 3.09 2.87 -7.67
C LEU A 85 3.64 1.69 -6.87
N ALA A 86 3.04 1.35 -5.73
CA ALA A 86 3.45 0.17 -4.96
C ALA A 86 3.22 -1.12 -5.77
N ALA A 87 2.07 -1.26 -6.42
CA ALA A 87 1.74 -2.40 -7.27
C ALA A 87 2.65 -2.52 -8.50
N GLU A 88 2.98 -1.41 -9.17
CA GLU A 88 3.92 -1.36 -10.30
C GLU A 88 5.31 -1.84 -9.88
N LEU A 89 5.76 -1.44 -8.69
CA LEU A 89 7.02 -1.88 -8.12
C LEU A 89 6.94 -3.32 -7.59
N GLY A 90 5.78 -3.97 -7.59
CA GLY A 90 5.62 -5.35 -7.10
C GLY A 90 5.63 -5.47 -5.57
N LEU A 91 5.31 -4.39 -4.86
CA LEU A 91 5.06 -4.39 -3.42
C LEU A 91 3.59 -4.73 -3.16
N ASP A 92 3.32 -5.65 -2.23
CA ASP A 92 2.00 -5.79 -1.64
C ASP A 92 1.74 -4.59 -0.68
N ALA A 93 0.48 -4.29 -0.35
CA ALA A 93 0.14 -3.17 0.52
C ALA A 93 -0.74 -3.59 1.72
N ILE A 94 -0.35 -3.18 2.92
CA ILE A 94 -1.21 -3.19 4.11
C ILE A 94 -1.77 -1.78 4.31
N VAL A 95 -3.06 -1.61 4.01
CA VAL A 95 -3.76 -0.34 4.18
C VAL A 95 -4.42 -0.31 5.56
N ARG A 96 -4.10 0.71 6.35
CA ARG A 96 -4.70 0.98 7.66
C ARG A 96 -5.59 2.22 7.57
N PRO A 97 -6.88 2.08 7.24
CA PRO A 97 -7.73 3.21 6.85
C PRO A 97 -8.22 4.10 8.01
N GLY A 98 -7.67 3.96 9.22
CA GLY A 98 -8.19 4.64 10.40
C GLY A 98 -9.49 4.01 10.92
N PRO A 99 -10.45 4.79 11.46
CA PRO A 99 -10.57 6.26 11.39
C PRO A 99 -9.60 7.03 12.30
N TYR A 100 -9.06 6.37 13.32
CA TYR A 100 -8.06 6.92 14.24
C TYR A 100 -6.72 6.22 14.01
N ILE A 101 -5.64 7.02 13.94
CA ILE A 101 -4.29 6.58 13.56
C ILE A 101 -3.21 7.24 14.40
#